data_AF-A0A2A2K4D2-F1
#
_entry.id   AF-A0A2A2K4D2-F1
#
_cell.length_a   1.000
_cell.length_b   1.000
_cell.length_c   1.000
_cell.angle_alpha   90.00
_cell.angle_beta   90.00
_cell.angle_gamma   90.00
#
_symmetry.space_group_name_H-M   'P 1'
#
loop_
_entity.id
_entity.type
_entity.pdbx_description
1 polymer ?
#
loop_
_entity_poly.entity_id
_entity_poly.type
_entity_poly.pdbx_seq_one_letter_code
_entity_poly.pdbx_strand_id
1 'polypeptide(L)'
;MSVVMSEMDMESSSAFSPSEPDIDSAFVSKHNQSAEIYQSFKDDVDALLAGKIAAHDQSAFIQRILHKSESLLIAFEDEKQHLMGDVLLAWAIKQQRASIGTLWTQQLHYKQLDTIHLQVLGGSAFGLDNLGEGVQVQCYLITDETAKQLLNNAYLEIFESEEFAIEPPTGTFQKKDTRGLRAKFDDMRVAKKAQLRRDSVATKRYCLCYSIRLTTNCGIELVGKKTIVETPQKNSDGPSIVQPRMFTMNAKQHLINRLKPNQQGFIQLDNFMKTPVAEEYQLKKSSTTDGEWKLVPFYEWFLKLAEVVNKYLYSMWYDGLIFGFCSKEDAENLLRSIPRSVLLVRFSDIEYAKIKISVKDRNGEIRHHWYEHTDLNARSLSSELLANQRFAQIDLIYPDIDLEVALGGREKPRIRVPRNLEDEIYFDNQAAATSF
;
A
#
# COMPACT_ATOMS: atom_id res chain seq x y z
N MET A 1 -18.80 -47.20 21.27
CA MET A 1 -19.50 -46.29 20.35
C MET A 1 -19.20 -44.87 20.78
N SER A 2 -18.15 -44.30 20.21
CA SER A 2 -17.69 -42.93 20.45
C SER A 2 -17.78 -42.21 19.11
N VAL A 3 -18.75 -41.31 18.97
CA VAL A 3 -18.92 -40.48 17.78
C VAL A 3 -18.10 -39.22 17.97
N VAL A 4 -17.10 -39.06 17.11
CA VAL A 4 -16.25 -37.89 16.96
C VAL A 4 -17.10 -36.79 16.30
N MET A 5 -17.27 -35.66 16.97
CA MET A 5 -17.83 -34.45 16.35
C MET A 5 -16.70 -33.77 15.55
N SER A 6 -16.89 -33.71 14.23
CA SER A 6 -16.04 -33.05 13.26
C SER A 6 -16.05 -31.53 13.45
N GLU A 7 -14.87 -30.92 13.44
CA GLU A 7 -14.69 -29.48 13.26
C GLU A 7 -15.31 -29.05 11.92
N MET A 8 -16.33 -28.21 11.97
CA MET A 8 -16.85 -27.51 10.80
C MET A 8 -15.91 -26.37 10.46
N ASP A 9 -15.35 -26.43 9.26
CA ASP A 9 -14.66 -25.31 8.59
C ASP A 9 -15.54 -24.07 8.61
N MET A 10 -15.13 -23.08 9.40
CA MET A 10 -15.77 -21.76 9.44
C MET A 10 -15.20 -20.93 8.29
N GLU A 11 -15.77 -21.09 7.10
CA GLU A 11 -15.50 -20.19 5.97
C GLU A 11 -15.87 -18.75 6.38
N SER A 12 -14.82 -17.93 6.50
CA SER A 12 -14.92 -16.48 6.68
C SER A 12 -15.67 -15.87 5.49
N SER A 13 -16.94 -15.53 5.71
CA SER A 13 -17.77 -14.75 4.80
C SER A 13 -17.11 -13.41 4.48
N SER A 14 -16.53 -13.28 3.30
CA SER A 14 -16.02 -12.02 2.77
C SER A 14 -17.16 -11.02 2.60
N ALA A 15 -16.97 -9.79 3.09
CA ALA A 15 -17.94 -8.69 2.98
C ALA A 15 -18.09 -8.09 1.56
N PHE A 16 -17.83 -8.89 0.54
CA PHE A 16 -18.38 -8.70 -0.80
C PHE A 16 -19.12 -9.99 -1.10
N SER A 17 -20.45 -9.93 -1.14
CA SER A 17 -21.23 -10.92 -1.88
C SER A 17 -20.54 -11.10 -3.24
N PRO A 18 -20.31 -12.32 -3.73
CA PRO A 18 -19.90 -12.50 -5.11
C PRO A 18 -21.08 -11.98 -5.94
N SER A 19 -20.99 -10.72 -6.37
CA SER A 19 -21.73 -10.27 -7.54
C SER A 19 -21.45 -11.33 -8.61
N GLU A 20 -22.52 -11.78 -9.27
CA GLU A 20 -22.41 -12.68 -10.42
C GLU A 20 -21.21 -12.26 -11.29
N PRO A 21 -20.41 -13.22 -11.80
CA PRO A 21 -19.20 -12.88 -12.53
C PRO A 21 -19.56 -11.90 -13.63
N ASP A 22 -19.07 -10.67 -13.50
CA ASP A 22 -19.29 -9.60 -14.46
C ASP A 22 -18.69 -10.10 -15.77
N ILE A 23 -19.55 -10.52 -16.70
CA ILE A 23 -19.11 -11.14 -17.94
C ILE A 23 -18.41 -10.05 -18.72
N ASP A 24 -17.10 -10.18 -18.87
CA ASP A 24 -16.28 -9.24 -19.62
C ASP A 24 -16.71 -9.25 -21.09
N SER A 25 -17.60 -8.32 -21.45
CA SER A 25 -18.17 -8.23 -22.79
C SER A 25 -17.12 -7.94 -23.85
N ALA A 26 -16.02 -7.26 -23.49
CA ALA A 26 -14.94 -6.95 -24.40
C ALA A 26 -14.13 -8.22 -24.70
N PHE A 27 -13.82 -9.01 -23.67
CA PHE A 27 -13.24 -10.33 -23.85
C PHE A 27 -14.14 -11.24 -24.69
N VAL A 28 -15.43 -11.35 -24.37
CA VAL A 28 -16.38 -12.21 -25.13
C VAL A 28 -16.41 -11.83 -26.60
N SER A 29 -16.46 -10.53 -26.91
CA SER A 29 -16.45 -10.05 -28.31
C SER A 29 -15.16 -10.44 -29.04
N LYS A 30 -13.99 -10.21 -28.41
CA LYS A 30 -12.69 -10.53 -29.01
C LYS A 30 -12.49 -12.04 -29.19
N HIS A 31 -12.89 -12.82 -28.20
CA HIS A 31 -12.83 -14.27 -28.22
C HIS A 31 -13.73 -14.88 -29.30
N ASN A 32 -14.95 -14.37 -29.47
CA ASN A 32 -15.83 -14.82 -30.54
C ASN A 32 -15.21 -14.53 -31.92
N GLN A 33 -14.63 -13.35 -32.10
CA GLN A 33 -13.94 -12.99 -33.34
C GLN A 33 -12.76 -13.91 -33.63
N SER A 34 -11.90 -14.18 -32.64
CA SER A 34 -10.75 -15.08 -32.83
C SER A 34 -11.19 -16.52 -33.09
N ALA A 35 -12.25 -16.99 -32.42
CA ALA A 35 -12.83 -18.32 -32.62
C ALA A 35 -13.45 -18.49 -34.02
N GLU A 36 -14.16 -17.49 -34.53
CA GLU A 36 -14.73 -17.51 -35.89
C GLU A 36 -13.63 -17.58 -36.97
N ILE A 37 -12.58 -16.77 -36.84
CA ILE A 37 -11.45 -16.79 -37.77
C ILE A 37 -10.71 -18.13 -37.67
N TYR A 38 -10.49 -18.65 -36.46
CA TYR A 38 -9.86 -19.95 -36.24
C TYR A 38 -10.65 -21.08 -36.88
N GLN A 39 -11.97 -21.12 -36.68
CA GLN A 39 -12.82 -22.16 -37.26
C GLN A 39 -12.76 -22.12 -38.79
N SER A 40 -12.83 -20.92 -39.38
CA SER A 40 -12.72 -20.72 -40.82
C SER A 40 -11.34 -21.09 -41.38
N PHE A 41 -10.27 -20.87 -40.62
CA PHE A 41 -8.92 -21.32 -40.95
C PHE A 41 -8.84 -22.85 -40.88
N LYS A 42 -9.34 -23.45 -39.80
CA LYS A 42 -9.32 -24.89 -39.56
C LYS A 42 -10.07 -25.65 -40.66
N ASP A 43 -11.26 -25.19 -41.02
CA ASP A 43 -12.07 -25.81 -42.08
C ASP A 43 -11.34 -25.83 -43.42
N ASP A 44 -10.60 -24.75 -43.74
CA ASP A 44 -9.77 -24.70 -44.94
C ASP A 44 -8.60 -25.69 -44.86
N VAL A 45 -7.84 -25.68 -43.76
CA VAL A 45 -6.71 -26.62 -43.59
C VAL A 45 -7.20 -28.07 -43.68
N ASP A 46 -8.29 -28.41 -43.01
CA ASP A 46 -8.88 -29.75 -43.06
C ASP A 46 -9.31 -30.13 -44.48
N ALA A 47 -9.92 -29.21 -45.24
CA ALA A 47 -10.32 -29.45 -46.63
C ALA A 47 -9.12 -29.70 -47.55
N LEU A 48 -8.03 -28.94 -47.36
CA LEU A 48 -6.78 -29.13 -48.09
C LEU A 48 -6.14 -30.48 -47.76
N LEU A 49 -6.01 -30.81 -46.46
CA LEU A 49 -5.39 -32.06 -46.00
C LEU A 49 -6.22 -33.30 -46.33
N ALA A 50 -7.55 -33.18 -46.39
CA ALA A 50 -8.44 -34.25 -46.81
C ALA A 50 -8.41 -34.50 -48.33
N GLY A 51 -7.62 -33.75 -49.10
CA GLY A 51 -7.52 -33.90 -50.55
C GLY A 51 -8.80 -33.50 -51.32
N LYS A 52 -9.67 -32.69 -50.70
CA LYS A 52 -10.95 -32.27 -51.30
C LYS A 52 -10.81 -31.13 -52.33
N ILE A 53 -9.60 -30.61 -52.52
CA ILE A 53 -9.30 -29.45 -53.37
C ILE A 53 -8.61 -29.91 -54.66
N ALA A 54 -9.18 -29.52 -55.80
CA ALA A 54 -8.62 -29.84 -57.12
C ALA A 54 -7.24 -29.21 -57.31
N ALA A 55 -6.34 -29.93 -58.02
CA ALA A 55 -4.93 -29.53 -58.14
C ALA A 55 -4.70 -28.12 -58.71
N HIS A 56 -5.59 -27.64 -59.59
CA HIS A 56 -5.49 -26.29 -60.16
C HIS A 56 -5.90 -25.18 -59.18
N ASP A 57 -6.70 -25.49 -58.16
CA ASP A 57 -7.18 -24.54 -57.15
C ASP A 57 -6.29 -24.49 -55.90
N GLN A 58 -5.41 -25.47 -55.71
CA GLN A 58 -4.58 -25.61 -54.51
C GLN A 58 -3.74 -24.37 -54.21
N SER A 59 -3.17 -23.72 -55.24
CA SER A 59 -2.36 -22.51 -55.05
C SER A 59 -3.16 -21.35 -54.47
N ALA A 60 -4.34 -21.06 -55.04
CA ALA A 60 -5.24 -20.02 -54.54
C ALA A 60 -5.76 -20.37 -53.13
N PHE A 61 -6.00 -21.65 -52.87
CA PHE A 61 -6.47 -22.14 -51.58
C PHE A 61 -5.42 -21.99 -50.48
N ILE A 62 -4.14 -22.27 -50.78
CA ILE A 62 -3.02 -22.04 -49.86
C ILE A 62 -2.87 -20.55 -49.55
N GLN A 63 -2.98 -19.66 -50.54
CA GLN A 63 -2.94 -18.21 -50.31
C GLN A 63 -4.07 -17.74 -49.37
N ARG A 64 -5.26 -18.34 -49.50
CA ARG A 64 -6.38 -18.07 -48.58
C ARG A 64 -6.08 -18.52 -47.15
N ILE A 65 -5.49 -19.72 -46.98
CA ILE A 65 -5.06 -20.22 -45.66
C ILE A 65 -4.04 -19.28 -45.04
N LEU A 66 -3.04 -18.83 -45.80
CA LEU A 66 -2.02 -17.90 -45.33
C LEU A 66 -2.64 -16.57 -44.88
N HIS A 67 -3.52 -15.98 -45.67
CA HIS A 67 -4.20 -14.74 -45.30
C HIS A 67 -5.06 -14.88 -44.03
N LYS A 68 -5.75 -16.01 -43.87
CA LYS A 68 -6.50 -16.32 -42.66
C LYS A 68 -5.57 -16.52 -41.45
N SER A 69 -4.39 -17.10 -41.65
CA SER A 69 -3.40 -17.26 -40.57
C SER A 69 -2.84 -15.91 -40.07
N GLU A 70 -2.62 -14.95 -40.98
CA GLU A 70 -2.23 -13.58 -40.61
C GLU A 70 -3.37 -12.88 -39.84
N SER A 71 -4.60 -13.00 -40.32
CA SER A 71 -5.79 -12.44 -39.66
C SER A 71 -5.99 -13.05 -38.27
N LEU A 72 -5.76 -14.36 -38.13
CA LEU A 72 -5.84 -15.07 -36.85
C LEU A 72 -4.78 -14.58 -35.87
N LEU A 73 -3.55 -14.35 -36.34
CA LEU A 73 -2.47 -13.82 -35.51
C LEU A 73 -2.82 -12.44 -34.95
N ILE A 74 -3.40 -11.57 -35.78
CA ILE A 74 -3.84 -10.23 -35.36
C ILE A 74 -4.95 -10.34 -34.31
N ALA A 75 -5.95 -11.20 -34.53
CA ALA A 75 -7.05 -11.39 -33.59
C ALA A 75 -6.56 -11.95 -32.24
N PHE A 76 -5.65 -12.93 -32.26
CA PHE A 76 -5.04 -13.45 -31.03
C PHE A 76 -4.16 -12.42 -30.31
N GLU A 77 -3.45 -11.56 -31.04
CA GLU A 77 -2.65 -10.50 -30.42
C GLU A 77 -3.55 -9.47 -29.70
N ASP A 78 -4.69 -9.10 -30.29
CA ASP A 78 -5.67 -8.20 -29.66
C ASP A 78 -6.35 -8.83 -28.43
N GLU A 79 -6.73 -10.10 -28.51
CA GLU A 79 -7.27 -10.86 -27.36
C GLU A 79 -6.22 -10.99 -26.23
N LYS A 80 -4.97 -11.33 -26.58
CA LYS A 80 -3.85 -11.38 -25.62
C LYS A 80 -3.62 -10.01 -24.98
N GLN A 81 -3.60 -8.94 -25.76
CA GLN A 81 -3.35 -7.60 -25.25
C GLN A 81 -4.44 -7.16 -24.28
N HIS A 82 -5.70 -7.50 -24.54
CA HIS A 82 -6.79 -7.23 -23.61
C HIS A 82 -6.62 -7.99 -22.29
N LEU A 83 -6.40 -9.30 -22.37
CA LEU A 83 -6.25 -10.15 -21.18
C LEU A 83 -5.02 -9.77 -20.34
N MET A 84 -3.88 -9.53 -20.98
CA MET A 84 -2.62 -9.23 -20.28
C MET A 84 -2.47 -7.75 -19.92
N GLY A 85 -2.79 -6.86 -20.85
CA GLY A 85 -2.57 -5.42 -20.74
C GLY A 85 -3.67 -4.68 -19.99
N ASP A 86 -4.92 -5.14 -20.09
CA ASP A 86 -6.05 -4.48 -19.42
C ASP A 86 -6.43 -5.26 -18.15
N VAL A 87 -6.83 -6.52 -18.32
CA VAL A 87 -7.43 -7.32 -17.23
C VAL A 87 -6.39 -7.67 -16.15
N LEU A 88 -5.29 -8.33 -16.54
CA LEU A 88 -4.26 -8.76 -15.59
C LEU A 88 -3.52 -7.58 -14.97
N LEU A 89 -3.25 -6.53 -15.75
CA LEU A 89 -2.61 -5.31 -15.24
C LEU A 89 -3.52 -4.59 -14.24
N ALA A 90 -4.81 -4.41 -14.55
CA ALA A 90 -5.76 -3.80 -13.62
C ALA A 90 -5.88 -4.61 -12.32
N TRP A 91 -5.91 -5.93 -12.42
CA TRP A 91 -5.87 -6.82 -11.25
C TRP A 91 -4.58 -6.64 -10.44
N ALA A 92 -3.41 -6.57 -11.10
CA ALA A 92 -2.12 -6.37 -10.43
C ALA A 92 -2.03 -5.00 -9.74
N ILE A 93 -2.53 -3.93 -10.38
CA ILE A 93 -2.62 -2.59 -9.80
C ILE A 93 -3.56 -2.62 -8.58
N LYS A 94 -4.69 -3.31 -8.66
CA LYS A 94 -5.62 -3.47 -7.53
C LYS A 94 -4.96 -4.22 -6.38
N GLN A 95 -4.17 -5.27 -6.66
CA GLN A 95 -3.40 -5.99 -5.66
C GLN A 95 -2.37 -5.08 -4.97
N GLN A 96 -1.59 -4.32 -5.75
CA GLN A 96 -0.61 -3.36 -5.22
C GLN A 96 -1.29 -2.26 -4.39
N ARG A 97 -2.47 -1.80 -4.79
CA ARG A 97 -3.24 -0.82 -4.00
C ARG A 97 -3.74 -1.39 -2.68
N ALA A 98 -4.00 -2.69 -2.62
CA ALA A 98 -4.38 -3.35 -1.37
C ALA A 98 -3.18 -3.48 -0.40
N SER A 99 -1.96 -3.61 -0.90
CA SER A 99 -0.77 -3.69 -0.05
C SER A 99 -0.24 -2.32 0.41
N ILE A 100 -0.63 -1.25 -0.27
CA ILE A 100 -0.29 0.13 0.08
C ILE A 100 -1.40 0.72 0.96
N GLY A 101 -1.10 0.98 2.22
CA GLY A 101 -2.07 1.56 3.15
C GLY A 101 -1.47 1.80 4.53
N THR A 102 -2.28 2.30 5.46
CA THR A 102 -1.86 2.38 6.88
C THR A 102 -1.57 0.98 7.42
N LEU A 103 -0.78 0.84 8.50
CA LEU A 103 -0.55 -0.47 9.13
C LEU A 103 -1.87 -1.19 9.47
N TRP A 104 -2.94 -0.46 9.79
CA TRP A 104 -4.29 -1.02 9.98
C TRP A 104 -4.88 -1.60 8.69
N THR A 105 -4.88 -0.82 7.61
CA THR A 105 -5.34 -1.24 6.27
C THR A 105 -4.54 -2.44 5.78
N GLN A 106 -3.21 -2.35 5.92
CA GLN A 106 -2.28 -3.41 5.62
C GLN A 106 -2.55 -4.64 6.47
N GLN A 107 -2.76 -4.56 7.78
CA GLN A 107 -3.09 -5.74 8.60
C GLN A 107 -4.47 -6.33 8.31
N LEU A 108 -5.47 -5.49 8.00
CA LEU A 108 -6.79 -5.98 7.56
C LEU A 108 -6.67 -6.77 6.26
N HIS A 109 -5.88 -6.27 5.30
CA HIS A 109 -5.60 -6.94 4.05
C HIS A 109 -4.61 -8.11 4.22
N TYR A 110 -3.63 -8.02 5.11
CA TYR A 110 -2.64 -9.06 5.36
C TYR A 110 -3.21 -10.26 6.11
N LYS A 111 -4.21 -10.07 6.98
CA LYS A 111 -5.07 -11.17 7.46
C LYS A 111 -5.74 -11.95 6.31
N GLN A 112 -5.86 -11.36 5.13
CA GLN A 112 -6.36 -12.01 3.91
C GLN A 112 -5.23 -12.46 2.96
N LEU A 113 -3.97 -12.04 3.22
CA LEU A 113 -2.77 -12.32 2.42
C LEU A 113 -1.73 -13.15 3.20
N ASP A 114 -2.11 -13.77 4.32
CA ASP A 114 -1.25 -14.63 5.18
C ASP A 114 -0.62 -15.82 4.41
N THR A 115 -0.94 -15.95 3.12
CA THR A 115 -0.41 -16.99 2.26
C THR A 115 0.00 -16.42 0.91
N ILE A 116 1.28 -16.60 0.54
CA ILE A 116 1.70 -16.34 -0.82
C ILE A 116 1.33 -17.53 -1.70
N HIS A 117 0.40 -17.27 -2.61
CA HIS A 117 0.04 -18.21 -3.67
C HIS A 117 0.59 -17.75 -5.01
N LEU A 118 1.31 -18.65 -5.67
CA LEU A 118 1.54 -18.58 -7.10
C LEU A 118 0.49 -19.44 -7.79
N GLN A 119 -0.11 -18.91 -8.84
CA GLN A 119 -1.07 -19.63 -9.66
C GLN A 119 -0.69 -19.49 -11.13
N VAL A 120 -0.74 -20.59 -11.86
CA VAL A 120 -0.60 -20.59 -13.32
C VAL A 120 -2.00 -20.51 -13.92
N LEU A 121 -2.28 -19.42 -14.62
CA LEU A 121 -3.54 -19.22 -15.33
C LEU A 121 -3.46 -19.84 -16.73
N GLY A 122 -4.53 -20.48 -17.20
CA GLY A 122 -4.58 -21.11 -18.52
C GLY A 122 -3.73 -22.37 -18.70
N GLY A 123 -3.04 -22.85 -17.65
CA GLY A 123 -2.12 -23.98 -17.74
C GLY A 123 -2.80 -25.32 -18.08
N SER A 124 -4.09 -25.47 -17.76
CA SER A 124 -4.88 -26.67 -18.06
C SER A 124 -4.90 -26.99 -19.57
N ALA A 125 -5.02 -25.96 -20.42
CA ALA A 125 -5.03 -26.10 -21.87
C ALA A 125 -3.72 -26.70 -22.43
N PHE A 126 -2.61 -26.53 -21.69
CA PHE A 126 -1.28 -27.06 -22.04
C PHE A 126 -0.90 -28.31 -21.24
N GLY A 127 -1.85 -28.90 -20.51
CA GLY A 127 -1.63 -30.09 -19.67
C GLY A 127 -0.81 -29.83 -18.41
N LEU A 128 -0.59 -28.56 -18.02
CA LEU A 128 0.27 -28.21 -16.89
C LEU A 128 -0.31 -28.63 -15.54
N ASP A 129 -1.63 -28.78 -15.43
CA ASP A 129 -2.24 -29.20 -14.17
C ASP A 129 -1.77 -30.59 -13.73
N ASN A 130 -1.48 -31.48 -14.68
CA ASN A 130 -0.97 -32.82 -14.39
C ASN A 130 0.56 -32.86 -14.46
N LEU A 131 1.16 -32.25 -15.50
CA LEU A 131 2.61 -32.28 -15.71
C LEU A 131 3.40 -31.39 -14.75
N GLY A 132 2.76 -30.35 -14.23
CA GLY A 132 3.33 -29.40 -13.29
C GLY A 132 3.12 -29.79 -11.83
N GLU A 133 2.30 -30.80 -11.53
CA GLU A 133 2.10 -31.26 -10.16
C GLU A 133 3.40 -31.86 -9.60
N GLY A 134 3.79 -31.42 -8.40
CA GLY A 134 5.06 -31.81 -7.78
C GLY A 134 6.27 -30.99 -8.23
N VAL A 135 6.14 -30.13 -9.25
CA VAL A 135 7.26 -29.28 -9.69
C VAL A 135 7.58 -28.24 -8.62
N GLN A 136 8.87 -28.11 -8.29
CA GLN A 136 9.34 -27.14 -7.31
C GLN A 136 9.48 -25.73 -7.91
N VAL A 137 9.10 -24.74 -7.12
CA VAL A 137 9.32 -23.32 -7.40
C VAL A 137 10.31 -22.79 -6.38
N GLN A 138 11.41 -22.21 -6.88
CA GLN A 138 12.42 -21.59 -6.03
C GLN A 138 12.06 -20.13 -5.77
N CYS A 139 12.24 -19.65 -4.55
CA CYS A 139 12.05 -18.26 -4.15
C CYS A 139 13.39 -17.65 -3.72
N TYR A 140 13.70 -16.48 -4.28
CA TYR A 140 14.93 -15.74 -4.02
C TYR A 140 14.60 -14.34 -3.51
N LEU A 141 15.45 -13.80 -2.63
CA LEU A 141 15.43 -12.38 -2.31
C LEU A 141 16.44 -11.64 -3.20
N ILE A 142 15.95 -10.80 -4.11
CA ILE A 142 16.77 -10.07 -5.10
C ILE A 142 16.68 -8.56 -4.87
N THR A 143 17.62 -7.78 -5.42
CA THR A 143 17.55 -6.31 -5.37
C THR A 143 16.77 -5.72 -6.55
N ASP A 144 16.40 -4.45 -6.45
CA ASP A 144 15.78 -3.70 -7.56
C ASP A 144 16.67 -3.69 -8.82
N GLU A 145 18.00 -3.68 -8.69
CA GLU A 145 18.91 -3.77 -9.83
C GLU A 145 18.79 -5.12 -10.55
N THR A 146 18.79 -6.23 -9.81
CA THR A 146 18.59 -7.57 -10.39
C THR A 146 17.20 -7.68 -11.01
N ALA A 147 16.17 -7.13 -10.36
CA ALA A 147 14.82 -7.11 -10.90
C ALA A 147 14.75 -6.36 -12.24
N LYS A 148 15.43 -5.22 -12.38
CA LYS A 148 15.53 -4.46 -13.64
C LYS A 148 16.25 -5.25 -14.74
N GLN A 149 17.29 -6.01 -14.39
CA GLN A 149 17.99 -6.87 -15.37
C GLN A 149 17.08 -8.01 -15.86
N LEU A 150 16.26 -8.59 -14.97
CA LEU A 150 15.32 -9.65 -15.32
C LEU A 150 14.22 -9.19 -16.29
N LEU A 151 13.84 -7.91 -16.29
CA LEU A 151 12.92 -7.34 -17.28
C LEU A 151 13.47 -7.45 -18.71
N ASN A 152 14.79 -7.41 -18.87
CA ASN A 152 15.46 -7.49 -20.17
C ASN A 152 15.92 -8.91 -20.51
N ASN A 153 16.04 -9.80 -19.52
CA ASN A 153 16.50 -11.17 -19.71
C ASN A 153 15.86 -12.13 -18.67
N ALA A 154 14.80 -12.82 -19.08
CA ALA A 154 14.13 -13.82 -18.24
C ALA A 154 14.99 -15.06 -17.91
N TYR A 155 16.04 -15.31 -18.70
CA TYR A 155 16.98 -16.43 -18.51
C TYR A 155 18.16 -16.09 -17.62
N LEU A 156 18.24 -14.85 -17.12
CA LEU A 156 19.30 -14.45 -16.20
C LEU A 156 19.28 -15.40 -14.98
N GLU A 157 20.44 -15.99 -14.70
CA GLU A 157 20.63 -16.78 -13.50
C GLU A 157 20.57 -15.89 -12.26
N ILE A 158 19.79 -16.34 -11.27
CA ILE A 158 19.59 -15.63 -10.02
C ILE A 158 20.24 -16.46 -8.93
N PHE A 159 20.99 -15.79 -8.07
CA PHE A 159 21.66 -16.41 -6.93
C PHE A 159 20.99 -15.97 -5.64
N GLU A 160 21.19 -16.77 -4.59
CA GLU A 160 20.71 -16.44 -3.26
C GLU A 160 21.43 -15.19 -2.73
N SER A 161 20.72 -14.34 -1.99
CA SER A 161 21.31 -13.16 -1.38
C SER A 161 22.47 -13.53 -0.45
N GLU A 162 23.55 -12.75 -0.48
CA GLU A 162 24.68 -12.90 0.44
C GLU A 162 24.33 -12.51 1.88
N GLU A 163 23.40 -11.57 2.03
CA GLU A 163 23.03 -10.96 3.32
C GLU A 163 21.86 -11.71 3.99
N PHE A 164 20.96 -12.28 3.19
CA PHE A 164 19.69 -12.83 3.64
C PHE A 164 19.40 -14.20 3.04
N ALA A 165 18.66 -15.02 3.78
CA ALA A 165 18.09 -16.29 3.33
C ALA A 165 16.56 -16.23 3.42
N ILE A 166 15.88 -16.89 2.49
CA ILE A 166 14.42 -17.09 2.53
C ILE A 166 14.13 -18.51 2.98
N GLU A 167 13.25 -18.65 3.97
CA GLU A 167 12.87 -19.95 4.53
C GLU A 167 11.34 -20.08 4.58
N PRO A 168 10.72 -21.11 3.96
CA PRO A 168 11.35 -22.06 3.05
C PRO A 168 11.74 -21.41 1.71
N PRO A 169 12.88 -21.80 1.10
CA PRO A 169 13.30 -21.28 -0.20
C PRO A 169 12.51 -21.89 -1.36
N THR A 170 11.71 -22.93 -1.09
CA THR A 170 10.99 -23.69 -2.11
C THR A 170 9.52 -23.85 -1.76
N GLY A 171 8.70 -23.81 -2.80
CA GLY A 171 7.30 -24.23 -2.77
C GLY A 171 7.10 -25.31 -3.82
N THR A 172 5.98 -26.04 -3.75
CA THR A 172 5.66 -27.10 -4.69
C THR A 172 4.32 -26.81 -5.34
N PHE A 173 4.26 -26.93 -6.67
CA PHE A 173 3.01 -26.86 -7.40
C PHE A 173 2.14 -28.06 -7.07
N GLN A 174 0.88 -27.78 -6.74
CA GLN A 174 -0.17 -28.76 -6.48
C GLN A 174 -1.35 -28.44 -7.37
N LYS A 175 -1.98 -29.49 -7.91
CA LYS A 175 -3.22 -29.36 -8.65
C LYS A 175 -4.37 -29.10 -7.67
N LYS A 176 -5.19 -28.09 -7.93
CA LYS A 176 -6.48 -27.90 -7.24
C LYS A 176 -7.62 -28.09 -8.22
N ASP A 177 -8.57 -28.96 -7.88
CA ASP A 177 -9.65 -29.46 -8.75
C ASP A 177 -10.25 -28.41 -9.69
N THR A 178 -10.58 -27.22 -9.18
CA THR A 178 -11.29 -26.17 -9.92
C THR A 178 -10.46 -24.91 -10.17
N ARG A 179 -9.20 -24.85 -9.70
CA ARG A 179 -8.42 -23.60 -9.69
C ARG A 179 -7.03 -23.71 -10.35
N GLY A 180 -6.79 -24.79 -11.08
CA GLY A 180 -5.54 -25.03 -11.81
C GLY A 180 -4.33 -25.24 -10.88
N LEU A 181 -3.15 -25.13 -11.46
CA LEU A 181 -1.87 -25.36 -10.78
C LEU A 181 -1.48 -24.21 -9.84
N ARG A 182 -1.21 -24.52 -8.56
CA ARG A 182 -0.84 -23.52 -7.54
C ARG A 182 0.33 -23.96 -6.67
N ALA A 183 1.25 -23.06 -6.37
CA ALA A 183 2.28 -23.27 -5.36
C ALA A 183 2.02 -22.37 -4.16
N LYS A 184 2.08 -22.97 -2.96
CA LYS A 184 1.90 -22.29 -1.68
C LYS A 184 3.25 -22.22 -0.97
N PHE A 185 3.58 -21.07 -0.41
CA PHE A 185 4.75 -20.89 0.46
C PHE A 185 4.24 -20.52 1.85
N ASP A 186 4.31 -21.48 2.77
CA ASP A 186 3.85 -21.32 4.14
C ASP A 186 4.99 -20.86 5.05
N ASP A 187 4.64 -20.02 6.04
CA ASP A 187 5.54 -19.55 7.09
C ASP A 187 6.85 -18.91 6.60
N MET A 188 6.79 -18.24 5.45
CA MET A 188 7.95 -17.56 4.86
C MET A 188 8.57 -16.56 5.83
N ARG A 189 9.90 -16.64 5.98
CA ARG A 189 10.70 -15.71 6.78
C ARG A 189 11.99 -15.33 6.07
N VAL A 190 12.44 -14.11 6.32
CA VAL A 190 13.76 -13.62 5.93
C VAL A 190 14.70 -13.81 7.12
N ALA A 191 15.70 -14.69 6.98
CA ALA A 191 16.76 -14.90 7.95
C ALA A 191 18.01 -14.11 7.56
N LYS A 192 18.76 -13.60 8.54
CA LYS A 192 20.05 -12.94 8.31
C LYS A 192 21.14 -14.01 8.24
N LYS A 193 21.96 -14.00 7.19
CA LYS A 193 23.09 -14.92 7.06
C LYS A 193 24.30 -14.49 7.89
N ALA A 194 24.44 -13.19 8.12
CA ALA A 194 25.55 -12.61 8.88
C ALA A 194 25.10 -11.36 9.67
N GLN A 195 26.01 -10.83 10.50
CA GLN A 195 25.78 -9.58 11.22
C GLN A 195 25.85 -8.39 10.26
N LEU A 196 24.71 -7.74 10.02
CA LEU A 196 24.58 -6.64 9.07
C LEU A 196 24.92 -5.29 9.69
N ARG A 197 25.60 -4.42 8.94
CA ARG A 197 25.80 -3.00 9.32
C ARG A 197 24.51 -2.23 9.08
N ARG A 198 24.08 -1.38 10.04
CA ARG A 198 22.78 -0.66 9.99
C ARG A 198 22.56 0.12 8.69
N ASP A 199 23.59 0.79 8.20
CA ASP A 199 23.47 1.71 7.05
C ASP A 199 23.30 0.99 5.70
N SER A 200 23.71 -0.30 5.61
CA SER A 200 23.59 -1.12 4.39
C SER A 200 22.16 -1.61 4.14
N VAL A 201 21.36 -1.78 5.21
CA VAL A 201 20.06 -2.47 5.15
C VAL A 201 18.90 -1.51 4.92
N ALA A 202 18.97 -0.27 5.43
CA ALA A 202 17.86 0.69 5.34
C ALA A 202 17.74 1.37 3.96
N THR A 203 18.75 1.28 3.11
CA THR A 203 18.85 2.02 1.84
C THR A 203 18.51 1.17 0.62
N LYS A 204 18.51 -0.16 0.74
CA LYS A 204 18.26 -1.09 -0.37
C LYS A 204 16.82 -1.61 -0.35
N ARG A 205 16.22 -1.68 -1.53
CA ARG A 205 14.94 -2.36 -1.75
C ARG A 205 15.18 -3.78 -2.22
N TYR A 206 14.44 -4.70 -1.64
CA TYR A 206 14.49 -6.11 -1.98
C TYR A 206 13.13 -6.58 -2.46
N CYS A 207 13.13 -7.53 -3.39
CA CYS A 207 11.95 -8.16 -3.94
C CYS A 207 12.05 -9.67 -3.79
N LEU A 208 10.91 -10.34 -3.62
CA LEU A 208 10.82 -11.80 -3.74
C LEU A 208 10.71 -12.18 -5.22
N CYS A 209 11.59 -13.04 -5.70
CA CYS A 209 11.58 -13.55 -7.06
C CYS A 209 11.32 -15.06 -7.07
N TYR A 210 10.26 -15.47 -7.75
CA TYR A 210 9.88 -16.87 -7.95
C TYR A 210 10.37 -17.35 -9.29
N SER A 211 11.19 -18.40 -9.28
CA SER A 211 11.70 -19.05 -10.48
C SER A 211 10.87 -20.28 -10.81
N ILE A 212 10.21 -20.24 -11.95
CA ILE A 212 9.26 -21.24 -12.43
C ILE A 212 9.83 -21.89 -13.69
N ARG A 213 9.78 -23.21 -13.77
CA ARG A 213 10.13 -24.01 -14.94
C ARG A 213 9.11 -25.12 -15.08
N LEU A 214 8.34 -25.14 -16.15
CA LEU A 214 7.26 -26.10 -16.38
C LEU A 214 7.37 -26.67 -17.79
N THR A 215 6.90 -27.90 -17.99
CA THR A 215 6.88 -28.55 -19.30
C THR A 215 5.44 -28.83 -19.72
N THR A 216 5.09 -28.39 -20.93
CA THR A 216 3.76 -28.58 -21.52
C THR A 216 3.62 -29.98 -22.15
N ASN A 217 2.39 -30.38 -22.42
CA ASN A 217 2.08 -31.65 -23.10
C ASN A 217 2.62 -31.75 -24.54
N CYS A 218 2.93 -30.62 -25.18
CA CYS A 218 3.55 -30.56 -26.50
C CYS A 218 5.09 -30.49 -26.44
N GLY A 219 5.70 -30.63 -25.27
CA GLY A 219 7.16 -30.66 -25.10
C GLY A 219 7.83 -29.29 -25.05
N ILE A 220 7.05 -28.20 -25.06
CA ILE A 220 7.58 -26.84 -24.87
C ILE A 220 7.86 -26.61 -23.38
N GLU A 221 9.05 -26.10 -23.08
CA GLU A 221 9.45 -25.69 -21.74
C GLU A 221 9.12 -24.20 -21.52
N LEU A 222 8.40 -23.92 -20.43
CA LEU A 222 8.04 -22.58 -20.00
C LEU A 222 8.93 -22.17 -18.82
N VAL A 223 9.74 -21.13 -19.03
CA VAL A 223 10.59 -20.54 -17.98
C VAL A 223 10.02 -19.18 -17.62
N GLY A 224 9.69 -18.99 -16.35
CA GLY A 224 9.08 -17.75 -15.84
C GLY A 224 9.78 -17.24 -14.58
N LYS A 225 9.88 -15.91 -14.48
CA LYS A 225 10.33 -15.22 -13.27
C LYS A 225 9.23 -14.25 -12.84
N LYS A 226 8.74 -14.39 -11.61
CA LYS A 226 7.77 -13.44 -11.03
C LYS A 226 8.43 -12.71 -9.87
N THR A 227 8.50 -11.39 -9.94
CA THR A 227 9.07 -10.55 -8.89
C THR A 227 7.96 -9.79 -8.16
N ILE A 228 7.98 -9.81 -6.82
CA ILE A 228 7.03 -9.13 -5.95
C ILE A 228 7.82 -8.20 -5.02
N VAL A 229 7.44 -6.93 -4.98
CA VAL A 229 8.14 -5.86 -4.22
C VAL A 229 7.73 -5.86 -2.73
N GLU A 230 6.74 -6.66 -2.37
CA GLU A 230 6.12 -6.64 -1.05
C GLU A 230 6.69 -7.73 -0.15
N THR A 231 7.17 -7.32 1.03
CA THR A 231 7.64 -8.25 2.06
C THR A 231 6.45 -8.68 2.93
N PRO A 232 6.17 -9.98 3.10
CA PRO A 232 5.13 -10.46 4.00
C PRO A 232 5.42 -10.04 5.45
N GLN A 233 4.40 -9.58 6.18
CA GLN A 233 4.51 -9.39 7.64
C GLN A 233 3.90 -10.59 8.38
N LYS A 234 4.54 -11.01 9.48
CA LYS A 234 4.01 -12.07 10.35
C LYS A 234 2.79 -11.59 11.13
N ASN A 235 1.82 -12.48 11.29
CA ASN A 235 0.63 -12.30 12.11
C ASN A 235 0.87 -12.72 13.58
N SER A 236 2.05 -12.43 14.15
CA SER A 236 2.34 -12.76 15.55
C SER A 236 1.95 -11.61 16.46
N ASP A 237 0.82 -11.77 17.15
CA ASP A 237 0.22 -10.89 18.16
C ASP A 237 0.10 -9.42 17.72
N GLY A 238 -0.94 -9.14 16.93
CA GLY A 238 -1.32 -7.76 16.64
C GLY A 238 -1.63 -7.03 17.95
N PRO A 239 -0.94 -5.93 18.32
CA PRO A 239 -1.49 -4.99 19.29
C PRO A 239 -2.90 -4.61 18.85
N SER A 240 -3.77 -4.21 19.77
CA SER A 240 -5.11 -3.71 19.43
C SER A 240 -4.98 -2.49 18.50
N ILE A 241 -4.93 -2.73 17.19
CA ILE A 241 -4.74 -1.67 16.22
C ILE A 241 -6.10 -1.00 16.11
N VAL A 242 -6.11 0.31 16.32
CA VAL A 242 -7.32 1.09 16.21
C VAL A 242 -7.35 1.74 14.84
N GLN A 243 -8.52 1.75 14.22
CA GLN A 243 -8.75 2.40 12.93
C GLN A 243 -8.20 3.84 12.97
N PRO A 244 -7.32 4.22 12.02
CA PRO A 244 -6.79 5.57 11.92
C PRO A 244 -7.94 6.56 11.72
N ARG A 245 -7.95 7.64 12.50
CA ARG A 245 -8.90 8.73 12.28
C ARG A 245 -8.55 9.44 10.97
N MET A 246 -9.52 9.55 10.07
CA MET A 246 -9.38 10.27 8.81
C MET A 246 -9.00 11.73 9.06
N PHE A 247 -8.10 12.27 8.23
CA PHE A 247 -7.81 13.70 8.25
C PHE A 247 -9.05 14.49 7.85
N THR A 248 -9.30 15.59 8.56
CA THR A 248 -10.26 16.61 8.13
C THR A 248 -9.82 17.22 6.80
N MET A 249 -10.74 17.79 6.02
CA MET A 249 -10.40 18.47 4.76
C MET A 249 -9.35 19.57 4.96
N ASN A 250 -9.39 20.28 6.08
CA ASN A 250 -8.40 21.29 6.43
C ASN A 250 -7.00 20.69 6.65
N ALA A 251 -6.91 19.55 7.37
CA ALA A 251 -5.65 18.84 7.55
C ALA A 251 -5.13 18.28 6.21
N LYS A 252 -6.01 17.75 5.35
CA LYS A 252 -5.65 17.31 4.00
C LYS A 252 -5.10 18.45 3.17
N GLN A 253 -5.79 19.59 3.11
CA GLN A 253 -5.35 20.76 2.34
C GLN A 253 -4.00 21.28 2.85
N HIS A 254 -3.79 21.29 4.17
CA HIS A 254 -2.50 21.66 4.75
C HIS A 254 -1.38 20.72 4.29
N LEU A 255 -1.60 19.40 4.34
CA LEU A 255 -0.62 18.42 3.87
C LEU A 255 -0.38 18.49 2.36
N ILE A 256 -1.43 18.69 1.55
CA ILE A 256 -1.34 18.86 0.10
C ILE A 256 -0.50 20.10 -0.24
N ASN A 257 -0.76 21.23 0.42
CA ASN A 257 0.02 22.45 0.20
C ASN A 257 1.50 22.24 0.55
N ARG A 258 1.78 21.45 1.59
CA ARG A 258 3.16 21.10 1.98
C ARG A 258 3.83 20.15 0.99
N LEU A 259 3.10 19.17 0.48
CA LEU A 259 3.61 18.09 -0.38
C LEU A 259 3.51 18.37 -1.87
N LYS A 260 2.96 19.53 -2.26
CA LYS A 260 2.77 19.89 -3.67
C LYS A 260 4.12 19.96 -4.39
N PRO A 261 4.36 19.11 -5.40
CA PRO A 261 5.58 19.19 -6.19
C PRO A 261 5.55 20.45 -7.07
N ASN A 262 6.74 20.98 -7.35
CA ASN A 262 6.96 22.01 -8.35
C ASN A 262 6.82 21.43 -9.77
N GLN A 263 6.96 22.28 -10.80
CA GLN A 263 6.87 21.85 -12.20
C GLN A 263 7.92 20.79 -12.61
N GLN A 264 8.97 20.59 -11.79
CA GLN A 264 10.04 19.61 -12.00
C GLN A 264 9.84 18.34 -11.14
N GLY A 265 8.71 18.20 -10.44
CA GLY A 265 8.41 17.02 -9.61
C GLY A 265 9.03 17.03 -8.21
N PHE A 266 9.72 18.11 -7.81
CA PHE A 266 10.33 18.23 -6.48
C PHE A 266 9.42 18.96 -5.51
N ILE A 267 9.34 18.49 -4.27
CA ILE A 267 8.61 19.20 -3.22
C ILE A 267 9.46 20.38 -2.73
N GLN A 268 8.88 21.59 -2.75
CA GLN A 268 9.62 22.78 -2.31
C GLN A 268 9.85 22.76 -0.80
N LEU A 269 11.09 23.02 -0.40
CA LEU A 269 11.52 23.04 0.99
C LEU A 269 10.84 24.16 1.79
N ASP A 270 10.56 25.28 1.14
CA ASP A 270 9.89 26.45 1.70
C ASP A 270 8.42 26.17 2.07
N ASN A 271 7.84 25.09 1.53
CA ASN A 271 6.53 24.63 1.98
C ASN A 271 6.59 24.00 3.38
N PHE A 272 7.79 23.66 3.87
CA PHE A 272 8.01 23.08 5.19
C PHE A 272 8.59 24.08 6.20
N MET A 273 9.40 25.04 5.74
CA MET A 273 10.05 26.05 6.58
C MET A 273 9.60 27.46 6.23
N LYS A 274 9.32 28.31 7.23
CA LYS A 274 9.14 29.76 6.98
C LYS A 274 10.43 30.34 6.39
N THR A 275 10.31 31.25 5.42
CA THR A 275 11.42 31.87 4.68
C THR A 275 12.61 32.32 5.55
N PRO A 276 12.42 32.95 6.73
CA PRO A 276 13.54 33.34 7.58
C PRO A 276 14.33 32.16 8.15
N VAL A 277 13.66 31.03 8.43
CA VAL A 277 14.30 29.80 8.92
C VAL A 277 15.01 29.07 7.78
N ALA A 278 14.45 29.14 6.57
CA ALA A 278 15.09 28.62 5.37
C ALA A 278 16.34 29.41 4.97
N GLU A 279 16.28 30.74 5.04
CA GLU A 279 17.41 31.65 4.81
C GLU A 279 18.50 31.48 5.88
N GLU A 280 18.14 31.43 7.16
CA GLU A 280 19.10 31.21 8.26
C GLU A 280 19.77 29.82 8.18
N TYR A 281 19.03 28.80 7.76
CA TYR A 281 19.56 27.47 7.48
C TYR A 281 20.56 27.47 6.30
N GLN A 282 20.22 28.15 5.20
CA GLN A 282 21.11 28.27 4.03
C GLN A 282 22.40 29.03 4.38
N LEU A 283 22.31 30.07 5.22
CA LEU A 283 23.45 30.86 5.70
C LEU A 283 24.36 30.07 6.67
N LYS A 284 23.78 29.28 7.59
CA LYS A 284 24.52 28.47 8.57
C LYS A 284 25.12 27.17 8.02
N LYS A 285 24.68 26.70 6.84
CA LYS A 285 25.31 25.58 6.12
C LYS A 285 26.80 25.84 5.81
N SER A 286 27.21 27.11 5.77
CA SER A 286 28.59 27.57 5.56
C SER A 286 29.42 27.71 6.84
N SER A 287 28.85 27.56 8.04
CA SER A 287 29.57 27.71 9.31
C SER A 287 29.76 26.37 10.01
N THR A 288 31.02 25.95 10.21
CA THR A 288 31.42 24.70 10.86
C THR A 288 31.34 24.70 12.39
N THR A 289 30.50 25.52 13.01
CA THR A 289 30.39 25.57 14.49
C THR A 289 28.96 25.37 14.97
N ASP A 290 28.85 24.36 15.83
CA ASP A 290 27.74 23.80 16.60
C ASP A 290 26.40 24.55 16.69
N GLY A 291 25.35 23.79 16.36
CA GLY A 291 23.95 24.12 16.52
C GLY A 291 23.11 23.47 15.43
N GLU A 292 23.07 22.12 15.39
CA GLU A 292 22.42 21.30 14.36
C GLU A 292 20.92 21.62 14.20
N TRP A 293 20.58 22.62 13.39
CA TRP A 293 19.32 22.59 12.66
C TRP A 293 19.50 21.55 11.56
N LYS A 294 18.86 20.39 11.69
CA LYS A 294 18.81 19.39 10.62
C LYS A 294 17.57 19.67 9.78
N LEU A 295 17.75 19.83 8.48
CA LEU A 295 16.64 19.73 7.54
C LEU A 295 16.08 18.32 7.64
N VAL A 296 14.86 18.23 8.17
CA VAL A 296 14.19 16.95 8.37
C VAL A 296 13.35 16.69 7.13
N PRO A 297 13.58 15.59 6.40
CA PRO A 297 12.66 15.17 5.35
C PRO A 297 11.25 15.08 5.94
N PHE A 298 10.26 15.63 5.25
CA PHE A 298 8.88 15.67 5.74
C PHE A 298 8.39 14.33 6.31
N TYR A 299 8.79 13.21 5.68
CA TYR A 299 8.40 11.88 6.12
C TYR A 299 8.90 11.55 7.53
N GLU A 300 10.12 11.96 7.91
CA GLU A 300 10.66 11.72 9.26
C GLU A 300 9.90 12.54 10.29
N TRP A 301 9.65 13.82 10.00
CA TRP A 301 8.83 14.69 10.86
C TRP A 301 7.42 14.11 11.05
N PHE A 302 6.77 13.73 9.95
CA PHE A 302 5.41 13.21 9.96
C PHE A 302 5.29 11.87 10.70
N LEU A 303 6.19 10.91 10.40
CA LEU A 303 6.18 9.60 11.05
C LEU A 303 6.46 9.72 12.55
N LYS A 304 7.34 10.65 12.95
CA LYS A 304 7.65 10.87 14.36
C LYS A 304 6.53 11.57 15.12
N LEU A 305 5.79 12.46 14.47
CA LEU A 305 4.54 12.96 15.02
C LEU A 305 3.51 11.84 15.15
N ALA A 306 3.38 10.96 14.14
CA ALA A 306 2.48 9.82 14.20
C ALA A 306 2.83 8.86 15.36
N GLU A 307 4.13 8.59 15.58
CA GLU A 307 4.60 7.83 16.75
C GLU A 307 4.20 8.51 18.08
N VAL A 308 4.41 9.82 18.22
CA VAL A 308 4.02 10.59 19.42
C VAL A 308 2.52 10.54 19.65
N VAL A 309 1.72 10.72 18.60
CA VAL A 309 0.26 10.66 18.70
C VAL A 309 -0.19 9.28 19.14
N ASN A 310 0.29 8.23 18.46
CA ASN A 310 -0.09 6.85 18.76
C ASN A 310 0.32 6.44 20.18
N LYS A 311 1.48 6.88 20.66
CA LYS A 311 1.99 6.48 21.96
C LYS A 311 1.43 7.29 23.13
N TYR A 312 1.25 8.61 22.96
CA TYR A 312 0.98 9.50 24.10
C TYR A 312 -0.35 10.25 24.01
N LEU A 313 -0.87 10.48 22.79
CA LEU A 313 -2.00 11.40 22.57
C LEU A 313 -3.20 10.72 21.93
N TYR A 314 -3.18 9.39 21.84
CA TYR A 314 -4.16 8.63 21.08
C TYR A 314 -5.60 8.96 21.50
N SER A 315 -5.90 8.95 22.80
CA SER A 315 -7.25 9.29 23.31
C SER A 315 -7.63 10.73 22.94
N MET A 316 -6.77 11.71 23.22
CA MET A 316 -7.07 13.12 22.91
C MET A 316 -7.24 13.37 21.40
N TRP A 317 -6.49 12.66 20.56
CA TRP A 317 -6.63 12.71 19.10
C TRP A 317 -7.95 12.08 18.65
N TYR A 318 -8.31 10.93 19.22
CA TYR A 318 -9.56 10.23 18.95
C TYR A 318 -10.79 11.07 19.36
N ASP A 319 -10.74 11.65 20.56
CA ASP A 319 -11.79 12.49 21.15
C ASP A 319 -11.91 13.88 20.48
N GLY A 320 -11.01 14.20 19.52
CA GLY A 320 -11.03 15.45 18.78
C GLY A 320 -10.61 16.68 19.57
N LEU A 321 -9.82 16.49 20.62
CA LEU A 321 -9.26 17.55 21.45
C LEU A 321 -7.98 18.14 20.87
N ILE A 322 -7.41 17.49 19.86
CA ILE A 322 -6.22 17.95 19.15
C ILE A 322 -6.63 18.49 17.79
N PHE A 323 -6.30 19.76 17.55
CA PHE A 323 -6.50 20.39 16.24
C PHE A 323 -5.51 19.84 15.22
N GLY A 324 -4.27 19.57 15.64
CA GLY A 324 -3.26 18.90 14.82
C GLY A 324 -2.50 19.87 13.93
N PHE A 325 -2.68 19.79 12.61
CA PHE A 325 -1.93 20.60 11.66
C PHE A 325 -2.44 22.04 11.64
N CYS A 326 -1.71 22.95 12.29
CA CYS A 326 -2.03 24.36 12.37
C CYS A 326 -0.74 25.17 12.51
N SER A 327 -0.58 26.19 11.67
CA SER A 327 0.56 27.10 11.81
C SER A 327 0.40 27.95 13.08
N LYS A 328 1.51 28.55 13.54
CA LYS A 328 1.44 29.51 14.65
C LYS A 328 0.44 30.65 14.36
N GLU A 329 0.47 31.19 13.15
CA GLU A 329 -0.32 32.34 12.74
C GLU A 329 -1.82 32.01 12.65
N ASP A 330 -2.15 30.86 12.04
CA ASP A 330 -3.53 30.38 12.00
C ASP A 330 -4.05 30.14 13.42
N ALA A 331 -3.24 29.52 14.28
CA ALA A 331 -3.63 29.31 15.68
C ALA A 331 -3.91 30.63 16.40
N GLU A 332 -3.06 31.65 16.22
CA GLU A 332 -3.30 32.97 16.81
C GLU A 332 -4.60 33.59 16.29
N ASN A 333 -4.85 33.54 14.99
CA ASN A 333 -6.07 34.09 14.37
C ASN A 333 -7.33 33.36 14.85
N LEU A 334 -7.29 32.03 14.93
CA LEU A 334 -8.38 31.19 15.44
C LEU A 334 -8.64 31.44 16.93
N LEU A 335 -7.60 31.66 17.74
CA LEU A 335 -7.79 31.96 19.16
C LEU A 335 -8.34 33.37 19.38
N ARG A 336 -7.95 34.36 18.57
CA ARG A 336 -8.48 35.73 18.66
C ARG A 336 -9.98 35.79 18.43
N SER A 337 -10.55 34.93 17.58
CA SER A 337 -11.98 34.93 17.27
C SER A 337 -12.88 34.34 18.38
N ILE A 338 -12.32 33.62 19.35
CA ILE A 338 -13.08 33.01 20.46
C ILE A 338 -13.17 33.98 21.65
N PRO A 339 -14.33 34.46 22.11
CA PRO A 339 -14.38 35.47 23.17
C PRO A 339 -13.80 35.05 24.54
N ARG A 340 -13.74 33.75 24.83
CA ARG A 340 -13.31 33.18 26.12
C ARG A 340 -11.83 32.78 26.12
N SER A 341 -11.30 32.45 27.30
CA SER A 341 -9.98 31.83 27.40
C SER A 341 -10.02 30.43 26.78
N VAL A 342 -9.11 30.18 25.83
CA VAL A 342 -9.15 29.00 24.98
C VAL A 342 -7.74 28.52 24.67
N LEU A 343 -7.55 27.21 24.59
CA LEU A 343 -6.33 26.58 24.09
C LEU A 343 -6.58 25.80 22.80
N LEU A 344 -5.53 25.66 22.00
CA LEU A 344 -5.50 24.87 20.78
C LEU A 344 -4.23 24.01 20.80
N VAL A 345 -4.42 22.69 20.79
CA VAL A 345 -3.32 21.72 20.70
C VAL A 345 -3.00 21.47 19.23
N ARG A 346 -1.77 21.80 18.82
CA ARG A 346 -1.28 21.67 17.43
C ARG A 346 0.06 20.95 17.38
N PHE A 347 0.40 20.41 16.23
CA PHE A 347 1.73 19.88 15.97
C PHE A 347 2.71 21.02 15.69
N SER A 348 3.94 20.85 16.17
CA SER A 348 5.02 21.76 15.82
C SER A 348 5.34 21.64 14.33
N ASP A 349 5.37 22.78 13.66
CA ASP A 349 5.65 22.96 12.24
C ASP A 349 7.15 23.07 11.93
N ILE A 350 7.99 23.20 12.96
CA ILE A 350 9.44 23.47 12.82
C ILE A 350 10.26 22.52 13.71
N GLU A 351 9.85 22.30 14.96
CA GLU A 351 10.56 21.43 15.91
C GLU A 351 10.05 20.00 15.91
N TYR A 352 10.99 19.04 15.92
CA TYR A 352 10.76 17.61 15.81
C TYR A 352 9.97 17.00 16.97
N ALA A 353 8.96 16.18 16.68
CA ALA A 353 8.21 15.40 17.66
C ALA A 353 7.64 16.22 18.84
N LYS A 354 7.47 17.54 18.64
CA LYS A 354 6.94 18.45 19.65
C LYS A 354 5.47 18.75 19.39
N ILE A 355 4.71 18.78 20.48
CA ILE A 355 3.33 19.23 20.51
C ILE A 355 3.32 20.65 21.04
N LYS A 356 2.62 21.55 20.37
CA LYS A 356 2.47 22.96 20.74
C LYS A 356 1.08 23.19 21.32
N ILE A 357 1.02 23.96 22.40
CA ILE A 357 -0.24 24.42 23.00
C ILE A 357 -0.27 25.93 22.83
N SER A 358 -1.09 26.40 21.90
CA SER A 358 -1.37 27.83 21.75
C SER A 358 -2.51 28.18 22.70
N VAL A 359 -2.35 29.19 23.53
CA VAL A 359 -3.27 29.55 24.60
C VAL A 359 -3.60 31.02 24.51
N LYS A 360 -4.88 31.35 24.57
CA LYS A 360 -5.35 32.71 24.83
C LYS A 360 -5.97 32.77 26.22
N ASP A 361 -5.44 33.65 27.07
CA ASP A 361 -6.00 33.86 28.41
C ASP A 361 -7.19 34.83 28.41
N ARG A 362 -7.73 35.10 29.60
CA ARG A 362 -8.89 35.98 29.80
C ARG A 362 -8.59 37.45 29.47
N ASN A 363 -7.32 37.84 29.46
CA ASN A 363 -6.90 39.19 29.10
C ASN A 363 -6.72 39.33 27.57
N GLY A 364 -6.84 38.23 26.83
CA GLY A 364 -6.63 38.18 25.39
C GLY A 364 -5.17 38.00 24.97
N GLU A 365 -4.25 37.81 25.93
CA GLU A 365 -2.84 37.56 25.60
C GLU A 365 -2.66 36.13 25.08
N ILE A 366 -1.89 36.00 24.00
CA ILE A 366 -1.62 34.70 23.38
C ILE A 366 -0.21 34.24 23.73
N ARG A 367 -0.12 33.03 24.26
CA ARG A 367 1.13 32.35 24.64
C ARG A 367 1.23 30.99 23.96
N HIS A 368 2.45 30.51 23.75
CA HIS A 368 2.71 29.20 23.15
C HIS A 368 3.62 28.38 24.05
N HIS A 369 3.18 27.17 24.35
CA HIS A 369 3.94 26.18 25.10
C HIS A 369 4.28 25.00 24.20
N TRP A 370 5.30 24.22 24.57
CA TRP A 370 5.63 22.98 23.87
C TRP A 370 5.92 21.85 24.83
N TYR A 371 5.69 20.64 24.33
CA TYR A 371 5.93 19.38 25.02
C TYR A 371 6.61 18.42 24.06
N GLU A 372 7.61 17.71 24.55
CA GLU A 372 8.29 16.65 23.82
C GLU A 372 8.04 15.27 24.47
N HIS A 373 8.57 14.22 23.87
CA HIS A 373 8.33 12.84 24.33
C HIS A 373 8.76 12.58 25.79
N THR A 374 9.76 13.29 26.31
CA THR A 374 10.22 13.17 27.71
C THR A 374 9.15 13.72 28.66
N ASP A 375 8.58 14.89 28.35
CA ASP A 375 7.50 15.51 29.12
C ASP A 375 6.25 14.64 29.12
N LEU A 376 5.86 14.15 27.93
CA LEU A 376 4.65 13.34 27.74
C LEU A 376 4.76 11.94 28.39
N ASN A 377 5.98 11.42 28.53
CA ASN A 377 6.26 10.22 29.33
C ASN A 377 6.13 10.50 30.84
N ALA A 378 6.62 11.66 31.30
CA ALA A 378 6.59 12.02 32.71
C ALA A 378 5.17 12.29 33.21
N ARG A 379 4.35 12.94 32.38
CA ARG A 379 2.94 13.19 32.66
C ARG A 379 2.14 13.27 31.37
N SER A 380 1.00 12.59 31.32
CA SER A 380 0.10 12.68 30.17
C SER A 380 -0.35 14.13 29.94
N LEU A 381 -0.55 14.49 28.67
CA LEU A 381 -0.95 15.85 28.31
C LEU A 381 -2.27 16.28 28.97
N SER A 382 -3.23 15.36 29.10
CA SER A 382 -4.51 15.63 29.78
C SER A 382 -4.31 16.03 31.25
N SER A 383 -3.49 15.27 31.98
CA SER A 383 -3.20 15.55 33.39
C SER A 383 -2.40 16.84 33.55
N GLU A 384 -1.49 17.12 32.61
CA GLU A 384 -0.69 18.34 32.61
C GLU A 384 -1.56 19.59 32.36
N LEU A 385 -2.51 19.51 31.43
CA LEU A 385 -3.45 20.61 31.14
C LEU A 385 -4.37 20.92 32.33
N LEU A 386 -4.71 19.93 33.16
CA LEU A 386 -5.55 20.12 34.34
C LEU A 386 -4.76 20.57 35.59
N ALA A 387 -3.52 20.11 35.75
CA ALA A 387 -2.76 20.31 37.00
C ALA A 387 -1.82 21.52 36.95
N ASN A 388 -1.37 21.93 35.77
CA ASN A 388 -0.38 23.00 35.66
C ASN A 388 -1.04 24.38 35.77
N GLN A 389 -0.51 25.22 36.68
CA GLN A 389 -0.97 26.59 36.92
C GLN A 389 -0.96 27.47 35.65
N ARG A 390 -0.13 27.12 34.65
CA ARG A 390 -0.10 27.79 33.34
C ARG A 390 -1.44 27.72 32.60
N PHE A 391 -2.24 26.68 32.84
CA PHE A 391 -3.52 26.45 32.17
C PHE A 391 -4.72 26.64 33.09
N ALA A 392 -4.52 27.00 34.37
CA ALA A 392 -5.58 27.09 35.37
C ALA A 392 -6.68 28.12 35.05
N GLN A 393 -6.41 29.09 34.17
CA GLN A 393 -7.37 30.13 33.76
C GLN A 393 -8.00 29.85 32.39
N ILE A 394 -7.77 28.67 31.82
CA ILE A 394 -8.26 28.31 30.49
C ILE A 394 -9.55 27.54 30.62
N ASP A 395 -10.60 28.09 30.01
CA ASP A 395 -11.93 27.51 30.09
C ASP A 395 -12.15 26.45 29.00
N LEU A 396 -11.62 26.68 27.80
CA LEU A 396 -11.98 25.93 26.60
C LEU A 396 -10.78 25.26 25.91
N ILE A 397 -11.02 24.09 25.34
CA ILE A 397 -10.31 23.56 24.18
C ILE A 397 -11.04 24.06 22.93
N TYR A 398 -10.31 24.58 21.96
CA TYR A 398 -10.86 25.13 20.73
C TYR A 398 -11.79 24.13 19.99
N PRO A 399 -12.92 24.61 19.43
CA PRO A 399 -13.41 25.99 19.47
C PRO A 399 -14.23 26.32 20.73
N ASP A 400 -14.96 25.35 21.26
CA ASP A 400 -15.93 25.55 22.35
C ASP A 400 -16.17 24.24 23.12
N ILE A 401 -15.08 23.60 23.55
CA ILE A 401 -15.13 22.38 24.36
C ILE A 401 -14.65 22.74 25.75
N ASP A 402 -15.48 22.52 26.77
CA ASP A 402 -15.08 22.74 28.16
C ASP A 402 -13.87 21.85 28.53
N LEU A 403 -12.79 22.49 28.99
CA LEU A 403 -11.50 21.84 29.25
C LEU A 403 -11.61 20.78 30.34
N GLU A 404 -12.26 21.09 31.46
CA GLU A 404 -12.35 20.17 32.59
C GLU A 404 -13.26 18.98 32.25
N VAL A 405 -14.41 19.24 31.62
CA VAL A 405 -15.34 18.18 31.22
C VAL A 405 -14.69 17.24 30.21
N ALA A 406 -13.99 17.77 29.20
CA ALA A 406 -13.40 16.95 28.14
C ALA A 406 -12.23 16.09 28.64
N LEU A 407 -11.45 16.57 29.59
CA LEU A 407 -10.29 15.85 30.13
C LEU A 407 -10.61 15.00 31.36
N GLY A 408 -11.88 14.96 31.80
CA GLY A 408 -12.32 14.15 32.93
C GLY A 408 -11.90 14.73 34.29
N GLY A 409 -11.99 16.05 34.44
CA GLY A 409 -11.90 16.79 35.69
C GLY A 409 -12.96 16.38 36.72
N ARG A 410 -13.18 17.17 37.77
CA ARG A 410 -13.94 16.75 38.98
C ARG A 410 -15.41 16.36 38.78
N GLU A 411 -15.96 16.41 37.57
CA GLU A 411 -17.30 15.90 37.27
C GLU A 411 -17.31 14.99 36.03
N LYS A 412 -17.80 13.76 36.18
CA LYS A 412 -18.26 12.91 35.07
C LYS A 412 -19.77 13.08 34.95
N PRO A 413 -20.29 13.23 33.72
CA PRO A 413 -20.81 12.03 33.07
C PRO A 413 -20.38 11.91 31.60
N ARG A 414 -19.96 10.70 31.21
CA ARG A 414 -19.86 10.32 29.81
C ARG A 414 -21.27 10.15 29.25
N ILE A 415 -21.56 10.80 28.12
CA ILE A 415 -21.81 10.18 26.81
C ILE A 415 -21.79 11.34 25.81
N ARG A 416 -20.83 11.34 24.88
CA ARG A 416 -20.96 12.08 23.62
C ARG A 416 -20.77 11.09 22.49
N VAL A 417 -21.83 10.92 21.71
CA VAL A 417 -21.84 10.19 20.45
C VAL A 417 -20.87 10.90 19.48
N PRO A 418 -20.15 10.18 18.61
CA PRO A 418 -19.29 10.82 17.62
C PRO A 418 -20.08 11.83 16.78
N ARG A 419 -19.48 13.00 16.52
CA ARG A 419 -19.98 13.92 15.50
C ARG A 419 -19.95 13.20 14.16
N ASN A 420 -21.11 12.84 13.63
CA ASN A 420 -21.30 12.71 12.19
C ASN A 420 -21.03 14.11 11.61
N LEU A 421 -19.81 14.33 11.14
CA LEU A 421 -19.56 15.37 10.16
C LEU A 421 -20.05 14.78 8.84
N GLU A 422 -21.17 15.32 8.35
CA GLU A 422 -21.68 15.04 7.02
C GLU A 422 -20.59 15.34 5.97
N ASP A 423 -20.68 14.58 4.88
CA ASP A 423 -19.75 14.45 3.75
C ASP A 423 -18.47 13.64 4.02
N GLU A 424 -18.68 12.32 4.11
CA GLU A 424 -17.66 11.28 3.95
C GLU A 424 -17.08 11.31 2.53
N ILE A 425 -16.03 12.11 2.32
CA ILE A 425 -15.31 12.13 1.04
C ILE A 425 -14.07 11.25 1.15
N TYR A 426 -14.19 10.08 0.51
CA TYR A 426 -13.13 9.10 0.26
C TYR A 426 -11.94 9.77 -0.43
N PHE A 427 -10.73 9.54 0.08
CA PHE A 427 -9.52 9.95 -0.62
C PHE A 427 -9.03 8.76 -1.42
N ASP A 428 -9.25 8.83 -2.72
CA ASP A 428 -8.63 7.92 -3.66
C ASP A 428 -7.18 8.39 -3.86
N ASN A 429 -6.26 7.92 -3.01
CA ASN A 429 -4.82 8.12 -3.19
C ASN A 429 -4.27 7.38 -4.44
N GLN A 430 -5.17 6.85 -5.28
CA GLN A 430 -4.90 6.09 -6.49
C GLN A 430 -4.10 6.83 -7.55
N ALA A 431 -4.12 8.17 -7.58
CA ALA A 431 -3.49 8.96 -8.64
C ALA A 431 -2.03 9.39 -8.36
N ALA A 432 -1.56 9.33 -7.11
CA ALA A 432 -0.17 9.70 -6.78
C ALA A 432 0.83 8.54 -6.94
N ALA A 433 0.32 7.30 -7.03
CA ALA A 433 1.13 6.09 -7.20
C ALA A 433 1.28 5.65 -8.68
N THR A 434 0.63 6.35 -9.62
CA THR A 434 0.64 6.01 -11.06
C THR A 434 1.69 6.78 -11.87
N SER A 435 2.62 7.48 -11.24
CA SER A 435 3.74 8.12 -11.93
C SER A 435 4.91 7.14 -12.04
N PHE A 436 4.78 6.18 -12.96
CA PHE A 436 5.91 5.50 -13.59
C PHE A 436 5.82 5.71 -15.10
#